data_AF-A0A8C0HAM5-F1
#
_entry.id   AF-A0A8C0HAM5-F1
#
_cell.length_a   1.000
_cell.length_b   1.000
_cell.length_c   1.000
_cell.angle_alpha   90.00
_cell.angle_beta   90.00
_cell.angle_gamma   90.00
#
_symmetry.space_group_name_H-M   'P 1'
#
loop_
_entity.id
_entity.type
_entity.pdbx_description
1 polymer ?
#
loop_
_entity_poly.entity_id
_entity_poly.type
_entity_poly.pdbx_seq_one_letter_code
_entity_poly.pdbx_strand_id
1 'polypeptide(L)'
;VEKQLKDALEKNQQWLLYDQQREAYVMGLLARIFELEQQLETVNQQQAKEATAEGYLQEENQKYYDQLLLTAKNDLDTERQTITQLRSELNEFKKKYEETKREVMSLNSLLQSQHNVAMQTLEDENKIKGDKIQRLKEENETTREKLKEEKKKTEDLLSQVQFLHKSLLKQQEEHTRIVLLEQQKLQEFGHTEPSNGLQAAFEDMLTIKDKNRSLKRSNLLDESFLECPKCKVQYPTSQHRELLAHIDFCAD
;
A
#
# COMPACT_ATOMS: atom_id res chain seq x y z
N VAL A 1 -143.35 36.83 61.83
CA VAL A 1 -142.84 37.37 60.55
C VAL A 1 -141.56 38.17 60.75
N GLU A 2 -141.52 39.22 61.59
CA GLU A 2 -140.29 40.02 61.81
C GLU A 2 -139.06 39.23 62.31
N LYS A 3 -139.25 38.29 63.25
CA LYS A 3 -138.14 37.49 63.81
C LYS A 3 -137.45 36.60 62.76
N GLN A 4 -138.23 36.05 61.83
CA GLN A 4 -137.72 35.23 60.72
C GLN A 4 -137.00 36.09 59.68
N LEU A 5 -137.47 37.34 59.48
CA LEU A 5 -136.83 38.28 58.57
C LEU A 5 -135.44 38.72 59.07
N LYS A 6 -135.30 38.99 60.38
CA LYS A 6 -134.00 39.29 61.01
C LYS A 6 -133.01 38.13 60.89
N ASP A 7 -133.45 36.90 61.16
CA ASP A 7 -132.62 35.69 61.04
C ASP A 7 -132.18 35.43 59.59
N ALA A 8 -133.07 35.65 58.62
CA ALA A 8 -132.74 35.58 57.20
C ALA A 8 -131.74 36.67 56.78
N LEU A 9 -131.86 37.88 57.33
CA LEU A 9 -130.94 38.98 57.06
C LEU A 9 -129.54 38.68 57.60
N GLU A 10 -129.45 38.17 58.83
CA GLU A 10 -128.19 37.82 59.49
C GLU A 10 -127.46 36.68 58.77
N LYS A 11 -128.20 35.64 58.37
CA LYS A 11 -127.64 34.53 57.56
C LYS A 11 -127.16 35.00 56.19
N ASN A 12 -127.89 35.89 55.52
CA ASN A 12 -127.43 36.50 54.27
C ASN A 12 -126.12 37.28 54.48
N GLN A 13 -125.99 37.98 55.59
CA GLN A 13 -124.79 38.75 55.90
C GLN A 13 -123.59 37.84 56.20
N GLN A 14 -123.82 36.72 56.90
CA GLN A 14 -122.80 35.67 57.10
C GLN A 14 -122.39 35.00 55.78
N TRP A 15 -123.34 34.70 54.89
CA TRP A 15 -123.05 34.15 53.56
C TRP A 15 -122.24 35.10 52.71
N LEU A 16 -122.55 36.40 52.74
CA LEU A 16 -121.78 37.42 52.02
C LEU A 16 -120.33 37.50 52.51
N LEU A 17 -120.11 37.48 53.83
CA LEU A 17 -118.76 37.49 54.41
C LEU A 17 -117.98 36.22 54.05
N TYR A 18 -118.63 35.06 54.10
CA TYR A 18 -118.03 33.80 53.68
C TYR A 18 -117.67 33.80 52.19
N ASP A 19 -118.56 34.31 51.34
CA ASP A 19 -118.34 34.41 49.90
C ASP A 19 -117.15 35.33 49.58
N GLN A 20 -117.08 36.51 50.20
CA GLN A 20 -115.93 37.43 50.08
C GLN A 20 -114.62 36.80 50.58
N GLN A 21 -114.65 36.07 51.69
CA GLN A 21 -113.46 35.39 52.21
C GLN A 21 -113.01 34.26 51.29
N ARG A 22 -113.96 33.50 50.72
CA ARG A 22 -113.68 32.45 49.73
C ARG A 22 -113.07 33.06 48.47
N GLU A 23 -113.65 34.14 47.95
CA GLU A 23 -113.12 34.84 46.78
C GLU A 23 -111.72 35.39 47.04
N ALA A 24 -111.48 36.04 48.19
CA ALA A 24 -110.16 36.53 48.57
C ALA A 24 -109.13 35.39 48.68
N TYR A 25 -109.52 34.25 49.27
CA TYR A 25 -108.65 33.08 49.37
C TYR A 25 -108.34 32.47 48.00
N VAL A 26 -109.34 32.31 47.12
CA VAL A 26 -109.15 31.80 45.75
C VAL A 26 -108.28 32.75 44.94
N MET A 27 -108.50 34.06 45.02
CA MET A 27 -107.63 35.06 44.37
C MET A 27 -106.19 34.98 44.88
N GLY A 28 -106.00 34.79 46.20
CA GLY A 28 -104.67 34.58 46.79
C GLY A 28 -103.99 33.30 46.29
N LEU A 29 -104.74 32.20 46.16
CA LEU A 29 -104.24 30.96 45.58
C LEU A 29 -103.87 31.12 44.10
N LEU A 30 -104.71 31.78 43.30
CA LEU A 30 -104.43 32.02 41.89
C LEU A 30 -103.21 32.90 41.68
N ALA A 31 -103.06 33.97 42.47
CA ALA A 31 -101.85 34.79 42.45
C ALA A 31 -100.61 33.97 42.82
N ARG A 32 -100.72 33.09 43.82
CA ARG A 32 -99.63 32.22 44.22
C ARG A 32 -99.28 31.16 43.16
N ILE A 33 -100.28 30.56 42.52
CA ILE A 33 -100.08 29.62 41.41
C ILE A 33 -99.37 30.34 40.27
N PHE A 34 -99.83 31.52 39.89
CA PHE A 34 -99.21 32.32 38.84
C PHE A 34 -97.75 32.69 39.15
N GLU A 35 -97.45 33.11 40.39
CA GLU A 35 -96.07 33.35 40.83
C GLU A 35 -95.19 32.10 40.70
N LEU A 36 -95.70 30.94 41.12
CA LEU A 36 -94.97 29.67 41.07
C LEU A 36 -94.76 29.21 39.62
N GLU A 37 -95.74 29.37 38.74
CA GLU A 37 -95.62 29.10 37.31
C GLU A 37 -94.53 29.98 36.68
N GLN A 38 -94.51 31.28 37.00
CA GLN A 38 -93.48 32.18 36.52
C GLN A 38 -92.08 31.83 37.06
N GLN A 39 -91.98 31.41 38.33
CA GLN A 39 -90.73 30.94 38.90
C GLN A 39 -90.24 29.64 38.23
N LEU A 40 -91.15 28.71 37.94
CA LEU A 40 -90.81 27.47 37.25
C LEU A 40 -90.31 27.74 35.81
N GLU A 41 -90.98 28.63 35.09
CA GLU A 41 -90.60 29.03 33.73
C GLU A 41 -89.20 29.66 33.70
N THR A 42 -88.90 30.56 34.65
CA THR A 42 -87.57 31.18 34.75
C THR A 42 -86.49 30.16 35.11
N VAL A 43 -86.76 29.23 36.05
CA VAL A 43 -85.83 28.15 36.40
C VAL A 43 -85.57 27.22 35.21
N ASN A 44 -86.62 26.80 34.49
CA ASN A 44 -86.48 25.95 33.31
C ASN A 44 -85.66 26.61 32.20
N GLN A 45 -85.88 27.91 31.94
CA GLN A 45 -85.10 28.65 30.94
C GLN A 45 -83.64 28.83 31.36
N GLN A 46 -83.38 29.04 32.65
CA GLN A 46 -82.01 29.15 33.18
C GLN A 46 -81.28 27.80 33.05
N GLN A 47 -81.93 26.71 33.45
CA GLN A 47 -81.38 25.36 33.40
C GLN A 47 -81.14 24.88 31.96
N ALA A 48 -82.01 25.24 31.02
CA ALA A 48 -81.80 24.95 29.60
C ALA A 48 -80.58 25.68 29.02
N LYS A 49 -80.36 26.95 29.42
CA LYS A 49 -79.19 27.75 29.01
C LYS A 49 -77.89 27.22 29.62
N GLU A 50 -77.93 26.82 30.89
CA GLU A 50 -76.79 26.20 31.56
C GLU A 50 -76.42 24.87 30.91
N ALA A 51 -77.40 23.99 30.65
CA ALA A 51 -77.14 22.71 29.97
C ALA A 51 -76.57 22.89 28.55
N THR A 52 -77.00 23.92 27.80
CA THR A 52 -76.42 24.22 26.48
C THR A 52 -75.01 24.80 26.57
N ALA A 53 -74.74 25.69 27.53
CA ALA A 53 -73.40 26.24 27.75
C ALA A 53 -72.40 25.19 28.25
N GLU A 54 -72.84 24.30 29.15
CA GLU A 54 -72.04 23.22 29.71
C GLU A 54 -71.73 22.15 28.64
N GLY A 55 -72.69 21.83 27.78
CA GLY A 55 -72.46 20.99 26.60
C GLY A 55 -71.44 21.59 25.61
N TYR A 56 -71.52 22.90 25.36
CA TYR A 56 -70.55 23.60 24.48
C TYR A 56 -69.13 23.58 25.08
N LEU A 57 -68.98 23.87 26.37
CA LEU A 57 -67.70 23.81 27.08
C LEU A 57 -67.12 22.38 27.09
N GLN A 58 -67.97 21.36 27.22
CA GLN A 58 -67.54 19.97 27.17
C GLN A 58 -67.03 19.57 25.79
N GLU A 59 -67.69 20.02 24.72
CA GLU A 59 -67.27 19.76 23.34
C GLU A 59 -65.95 20.48 23.00
N GLU A 60 -65.76 21.71 23.49
CA GLU A 60 -64.52 22.47 23.32
C GLU A 60 -63.35 21.83 24.08
N ASN A 61 -63.59 21.36 25.30
CA ASN A 61 -62.61 20.57 26.07
C ASN A 61 -62.25 19.26 25.35
N GLN A 62 -63.24 18.56 24.79
CA GLN A 62 -62.99 17.33 24.05
C GLN A 62 -62.12 17.57 22.81
N LYS A 63 -62.40 18.63 22.03
CA LYS A 63 -61.57 19.04 20.89
C LYS A 63 -60.14 19.36 21.30
N TYR A 64 -59.94 20.03 22.44
CA TYR A 64 -58.61 20.33 22.95
C TYR A 64 -57.81 19.05 23.25
N TYR A 65 -58.41 18.07 23.94
CA TYR A 65 -57.75 16.80 24.23
C TYR A 65 -57.49 15.97 22.97
N ASP A 66 -58.45 15.92 22.05
CA ASP A 66 -58.28 15.22 20.77
C ASP A 66 -57.13 15.83 19.94
N GLN A 67 -57.04 17.16 19.90
CA GLN A 67 -55.95 17.87 19.24
C GLN A 67 -54.59 17.59 19.90
N LEU A 68 -54.53 17.58 21.24
CA LEU A 68 -53.31 17.27 21.97
C LEU A 68 -52.84 15.84 21.72
N LEU A 69 -53.75 14.86 21.74
CA LEU A 69 -53.47 13.46 21.43
C LEU A 69 -52.99 13.29 19.99
N LEU A 70 -53.61 14.00 19.04
CA LEU A 70 -53.21 13.95 17.64
C LEU A 70 -51.79 14.48 17.45
N THR A 71 -51.46 15.62 18.07
CA THR A 71 -50.10 16.19 18.03
C THR A 71 -49.09 15.21 18.64
N ALA A 72 -49.35 14.71 19.85
CA ALA A 72 -48.45 13.76 20.52
C ALA A 72 -48.25 12.47 19.71
N LYS A 73 -49.28 11.99 19.01
CA LYS A 73 -49.18 10.84 18.12
C LYS A 73 -48.30 11.13 16.91
N ASN A 74 -48.48 12.28 16.27
CA ASN A 74 -47.67 12.70 15.14
C ASN A 74 -46.20 12.84 15.53
N ASP A 75 -45.92 13.46 16.69
CA ASP A 75 -44.56 13.62 17.22
C ASP A 75 -43.93 12.26 17.54
N LEU A 76 -44.69 11.32 18.11
CA LEU A 76 -44.20 9.96 18.35
C LEU A 76 -43.84 9.24 17.03
N ASP A 77 -44.65 9.41 15.99
CA ASP A 77 -44.41 8.79 14.70
C ASP A 77 -43.22 9.43 13.96
N THR A 78 -42.99 10.75 14.09
CA THR A 78 -41.80 11.41 13.54
C THR A 78 -40.51 10.97 14.27
N GLU A 79 -40.55 10.84 15.60
CA GLU A 79 -39.45 10.28 16.38
C GLU A 79 -39.15 8.84 15.99
N ARG A 80 -40.17 8.00 15.77
CA ARG A 80 -40.00 6.61 15.30
C ARG A 80 -39.34 6.55 13.92
N GLN A 81 -39.73 7.43 13.00
CA GLN A 81 -39.11 7.51 11.68
C GLN A 81 -37.63 7.92 11.80
N THR A 82 -37.34 8.94 12.61
CA THR A 82 -35.98 9.42 12.88
C THR A 82 -35.10 8.33 13.49
N ILE A 83 -35.61 7.61 14.50
CA ILE A 83 -34.91 6.48 15.12
C ILE A 83 -34.61 5.38 14.08
N THR A 84 -35.57 5.10 13.19
CA THR A 84 -35.40 4.08 12.15
C THR A 84 -34.31 4.50 11.16
N GLN A 85 -34.30 5.76 10.74
CA GLN A 85 -33.28 6.31 9.85
C GLN A 85 -31.89 6.28 10.50
N LEU A 86 -31.75 6.77 11.73
CA LEU A 86 -30.47 6.75 12.45
C LEU A 86 -29.95 5.32 12.66
N ARG A 87 -30.85 4.35 12.88
CA ARG A 87 -30.46 2.94 12.96
C ARG A 87 -29.91 2.41 11.64
N SER A 88 -30.52 2.77 10.50
CA SER A 88 -29.98 2.39 9.19
C SER A 88 -28.62 3.05 8.93
N GLU A 89 -28.47 4.34 9.21
CA GLU A 89 -27.20 5.06 9.05
C GLU A 89 -26.10 4.45 9.93
N LEU A 90 -26.40 4.17 11.20
CA LEU A 90 -25.46 3.50 12.11
C LEU A 90 -25.02 2.14 11.59
N ASN A 91 -25.95 1.36 11.02
CA ASN A 91 -25.64 0.06 10.45
C ASN A 91 -24.75 0.18 9.20
N GLU A 92 -24.98 1.18 8.35
CA GLU A 92 -24.11 1.47 7.21
C GLU A 92 -22.70 1.89 7.65
N PHE A 93 -22.58 2.77 8.64
CA PHE A 93 -21.28 3.16 9.21
C PHE A 93 -20.55 1.95 9.80
N LYS A 94 -21.25 1.08 10.52
CA LYS A 94 -20.68 -0.16 11.06
C LYS A 94 -20.16 -1.08 9.95
N LYS A 95 -20.93 -1.24 8.87
CA LYS A 95 -20.51 -2.04 7.70
C LYS A 95 -19.24 -1.46 7.05
N LYS A 96 -19.21 -0.15 6.80
CA LYS A 96 -18.05 0.55 6.24
C LYS A 96 -16.81 0.38 7.12
N TYR A 97 -16.98 0.53 8.44
CA TYR A 97 -15.87 0.32 9.40
C TYR A 97 -15.30 -1.10 9.32
N GLU A 98 -16.14 -2.13 9.29
CA GLU A 98 -15.69 -3.53 9.19
C GLU A 98 -15.06 -3.85 7.82
N GLU A 99 -15.50 -3.18 6.74
CA GLU A 99 -14.86 -3.26 5.42
C GLU A 99 -13.46 -2.64 5.46
N THR A 100 -13.33 -1.39 5.91
CA THR A 100 -12.03 -0.71 6.04
C THR A 100 -11.09 -1.48 6.97
N LYS A 101 -11.58 -2.03 8.07
CA LYS A 101 -10.79 -2.86 8.99
C LYS A 101 -10.24 -4.10 8.28
N ARG A 102 -11.06 -4.80 7.49
CA ARG A 102 -10.61 -5.95 6.67
C ARG A 102 -9.57 -5.55 5.63
N GLU A 103 -9.77 -4.43 4.95
CA GLU A 103 -8.82 -3.89 3.98
C GLU A 103 -7.46 -3.59 4.62
N VAL A 104 -7.46 -2.92 5.79
CA VAL A 104 -6.24 -2.65 6.56
C VAL A 104 -5.53 -3.95 6.95
N MET A 105 -6.26 -4.95 7.43
CA MET A 105 -5.68 -6.26 7.75
C MET A 105 -5.07 -6.95 6.51
N SER A 106 -5.75 -6.89 5.37
CA SER A 106 -5.28 -7.45 4.11
C SER A 106 -4.02 -6.74 3.62
N LEU A 107 -4.01 -5.41 3.63
CA LEU A 107 -2.85 -4.61 3.23
C LEU A 107 -1.67 -4.84 4.16
N ASN A 108 -1.90 -4.95 5.47
CA ASN A 108 -0.84 -5.23 6.44
C ASN A 108 -0.22 -6.63 6.21
N SER A 109 -1.05 -7.64 5.94
CA SER A 109 -0.55 -8.98 5.58
C SER A 109 0.25 -8.97 4.29
N LEU A 110 -0.20 -8.21 3.28
CA LEU A 110 0.53 -8.05 2.01
C LEU A 110 1.87 -7.35 2.24
N LEU A 111 1.90 -6.25 2.97
CA LEU A 111 3.11 -5.50 3.28
C LEU A 111 4.12 -6.37 4.03
N GLN A 112 3.67 -7.15 5.02
CA GLN A 112 4.53 -8.09 5.73
C GLN A 112 5.10 -9.17 4.80
N SER A 113 4.29 -9.72 3.89
CA SER A 113 4.76 -10.69 2.91
C SER A 113 5.80 -10.09 1.95
N GLN A 114 5.58 -8.86 1.48
CA GLN A 114 6.52 -8.14 0.61
C GLN A 114 7.83 -7.86 1.33
N HIS A 115 7.77 -7.40 2.58
CA HIS A 115 8.94 -7.17 3.41
C HIS A 115 9.75 -8.46 3.58
N ASN A 116 9.09 -9.58 3.87
CA ASN A 116 9.75 -10.88 4.02
C ASN A 116 10.41 -11.34 2.72
N VAL A 117 9.73 -11.19 1.57
CA VAL A 117 10.30 -11.53 0.26
C VAL A 117 11.51 -10.65 -0.06
N ALA A 118 11.44 -9.35 0.21
CA ALA A 118 12.55 -8.43 0.00
C ALA A 118 13.76 -8.77 0.88
N MET A 119 13.52 -9.06 2.16
CA MET A 119 14.55 -9.52 3.09
C MET A 119 15.20 -10.82 2.63
N GLN A 120 14.41 -11.83 2.26
CA GLN A 120 14.92 -13.11 1.77
C GLN A 120 15.77 -12.92 0.51
N THR A 121 15.31 -12.09 -0.43
CA THR A 121 16.04 -11.80 -1.68
C THR A 121 17.40 -11.14 -1.37
N LEU A 122 17.44 -10.18 -0.44
CA LEU A 122 18.70 -9.54 -0.03
C LEU A 122 19.64 -10.51 0.68
N GLU A 123 19.11 -11.40 1.53
CA GLU A 123 19.89 -12.44 2.20
C GLU A 123 20.50 -13.42 1.18
N ASP A 124 19.71 -13.87 0.21
CA ASP A 124 20.17 -14.76 -0.85
C ASP A 124 21.22 -14.09 -1.75
N GLU A 125 21.03 -12.82 -2.12
CA GLU A 125 22.02 -12.04 -2.85
C GLU A 125 23.33 -11.90 -2.07
N ASN A 126 23.25 -11.59 -0.77
CA ASN A 126 24.41 -11.45 0.09
C ASN A 126 25.17 -12.77 0.23
N LYS A 127 24.44 -13.89 0.33
CA LYS A 127 25.04 -15.23 0.33
C LYS A 127 25.79 -15.50 -0.98
N ILE A 128 25.17 -15.25 -2.13
CA ILE A 128 25.81 -15.45 -3.45
C ILE A 128 27.05 -14.56 -3.59
N LYS A 129 26.97 -13.29 -3.18
CA LYS A 129 28.10 -12.35 -3.19
C LYS A 129 29.22 -12.84 -2.25
N GLY A 130 28.87 -13.34 -1.07
CA GLY A 130 29.80 -13.95 -0.12
C GLY A 130 30.54 -15.15 -0.71
N ASP A 131 29.82 -16.09 -1.31
CA ASP A 131 30.39 -17.28 -1.96
C ASP A 131 31.31 -16.88 -3.13
N LYS A 132 30.94 -15.86 -3.90
CA LYS A 132 31.78 -15.33 -4.99
C LYS A 132 33.07 -14.71 -4.46
N ILE A 133 32.99 -13.93 -3.39
CA ILE A 133 34.17 -13.35 -2.72
C ILE A 133 35.10 -14.46 -2.24
N GLN A 134 34.55 -15.53 -1.65
CA GLN A 134 35.34 -16.65 -1.16
C GLN A 134 36.09 -17.36 -2.29
N ARG A 135 35.41 -17.69 -3.40
CA ARG A 135 36.06 -18.28 -4.59
C ARG A 135 37.18 -17.40 -5.14
N LEU A 136 36.92 -16.09 -5.28
CA LEU A 136 37.93 -15.16 -5.77
C LEU A 136 39.13 -15.03 -4.82
N LYS A 137 38.92 -15.16 -3.50
CA LYS A 137 40.03 -15.19 -2.53
C LYS A 137 40.90 -16.42 -2.72
N GLU A 138 40.30 -17.60 -2.89
CA GLU A 138 41.02 -18.85 -3.11
C GLU A 138 41.81 -18.85 -4.44
N GLU A 139 41.22 -18.29 -5.50
CA GLU A 139 41.89 -18.12 -6.79
C GLU A 139 43.06 -17.12 -6.71
N ASN A 140 42.88 -15.99 -6.01
CA ASN A 140 43.95 -15.04 -5.76
C ASN A 140 45.08 -15.65 -4.93
N GLU A 141 44.78 -16.50 -3.95
CA GLU A 141 45.81 -17.19 -3.18
C GLU A 141 46.59 -18.17 -4.05
N THR A 142 45.88 -18.98 -4.84
CA THR A 142 46.49 -19.95 -5.75
C THR A 142 47.39 -19.28 -6.80
N THR A 143 46.95 -18.16 -7.36
CA THR A 143 47.76 -17.39 -8.33
C THR A 143 48.97 -16.73 -7.67
N ARG A 144 48.82 -16.24 -6.43
CA ARG A 144 49.93 -15.71 -5.64
C ARG A 144 50.99 -16.77 -5.33
N GLU A 145 50.58 -18.00 -5.01
CA GLU A 145 51.49 -19.13 -4.80
C GLU A 145 52.26 -19.49 -6.08
N LYS A 146 51.54 -19.64 -7.21
CA LYS A 146 52.17 -19.88 -8.52
C LYS A 146 53.18 -18.79 -8.88
N LEU A 147 52.85 -17.52 -8.63
CA LEU A 147 53.76 -16.40 -8.87
C LEU A 147 55.03 -16.50 -8.02
N LYS A 148 54.93 -16.91 -6.75
CA LYS A 148 56.10 -17.13 -5.89
C LYS A 148 56.98 -18.27 -6.43
N GLU A 149 56.36 -19.35 -6.90
CA GLU A 149 57.09 -20.48 -7.48
C GLU A 149 57.84 -20.08 -8.77
N GLU A 150 57.17 -19.38 -9.69
CA GLU A 150 57.79 -18.89 -10.93
C GLU A 150 58.91 -17.86 -10.65
N LYS A 151 58.76 -17.01 -9.63
CA LYS A 151 59.84 -16.12 -9.18
C LYS A 151 61.06 -16.92 -8.72
N LYS A 152 60.86 -17.95 -7.90
CA LYS A 152 61.95 -18.83 -7.45
C LYS A 152 62.63 -19.53 -8.63
N LYS A 153 61.86 -20.10 -9.56
CA LYS A 153 62.40 -20.70 -10.79
C LYS A 153 63.22 -19.70 -11.61
N THR A 154 62.76 -18.46 -11.70
CA THR A 154 63.47 -17.38 -12.41
C THR A 154 64.79 -17.03 -11.72
N GLU A 155 64.81 -16.93 -10.39
CA GLU A 155 66.03 -16.71 -9.59
C GLU A 155 67.03 -17.86 -9.74
N ASP A 156 66.55 -19.10 -9.73
CA ASP A 156 67.37 -20.31 -9.94
C ASP A 156 67.98 -20.34 -11.35
N LEU A 157 67.19 -20.02 -12.38
CA LEU A 157 67.67 -19.92 -13.77
C LEU A 157 68.67 -18.77 -13.93
N LEU A 158 68.41 -17.60 -13.31
CA LEU A 158 69.34 -16.47 -13.33
C LEU A 158 70.69 -16.87 -12.73
N SER A 159 70.68 -17.59 -11.61
CA SER A 159 71.89 -18.10 -10.95
C SER A 159 72.67 -19.06 -11.87
N GLN A 160 71.96 -19.95 -12.60
CA GLN A 160 72.57 -20.84 -13.59
C GLN A 160 73.19 -20.07 -14.76
N VAL A 161 72.48 -19.08 -15.32
CA VAL A 161 73.00 -18.24 -16.41
C VAL A 161 74.25 -17.48 -15.95
N GLN A 162 74.23 -16.90 -14.75
CA GLN A 162 75.40 -16.22 -14.18
C GLN A 162 76.59 -17.15 -14.01
N PHE A 163 76.37 -18.39 -13.55
CA PHE A 163 77.43 -19.39 -13.44
C PHE A 163 78.01 -19.77 -14.81
N LEU A 164 77.15 -20.03 -15.80
CA LEU A 164 77.57 -20.34 -17.17
C LEU A 164 78.36 -19.18 -17.80
N HIS A 165 77.90 -17.94 -17.63
CA HIS A 165 78.62 -16.75 -18.12
C HIS A 165 80.03 -16.66 -17.51
N LYS A 166 80.16 -16.84 -16.18
CA LYS A 166 81.46 -16.85 -15.50
C LYS A 166 82.39 -17.97 -16.00
N SER A 167 81.85 -19.16 -16.20
CA SER A 167 82.62 -20.30 -16.73
C SER A 167 83.04 -20.06 -18.18
N LEU A 168 82.18 -19.48 -19.01
CA LEU A 168 82.51 -19.11 -20.39
C LEU A 168 83.63 -18.06 -20.45
N LEU A 169 83.59 -17.03 -19.58
CA LEU A 169 84.68 -16.06 -19.46
C LEU A 169 86.01 -16.73 -19.13
N LYS A 170 86.04 -17.64 -18.14
CA LYS A 170 87.25 -18.41 -17.80
C LYS A 170 87.76 -19.26 -18.97
N GLN A 171 86.86 -19.94 -19.68
CA GLN A 171 87.22 -20.70 -20.86
C GLN A 171 87.79 -19.80 -21.97
N GLN A 172 87.25 -18.59 -22.16
CA GLN A 172 87.78 -17.62 -23.11
C GLN A 172 89.18 -17.12 -22.71
N GLU A 173 89.41 -16.86 -21.42
CA GLU A 173 90.74 -16.52 -20.87
C GLU A 173 91.74 -17.66 -21.10
N GLU A 174 91.35 -18.90 -20.80
CA GLU A 174 92.16 -20.11 -21.04
C GLU A 174 92.47 -20.30 -22.53
N HIS A 175 91.47 -20.17 -23.41
CA HIS A 175 91.66 -20.25 -24.85
C HIS A 175 92.63 -19.17 -25.36
N THR A 176 92.50 -17.94 -24.86
CA THR A 176 93.43 -16.84 -25.19
C THR A 176 94.86 -17.18 -24.75
N ARG A 177 95.02 -17.77 -23.56
CA ARG A 177 96.32 -18.24 -23.07
C ARG A 177 96.90 -19.36 -23.93
N ILE A 178 96.09 -20.32 -24.38
CA ILE A 178 96.51 -21.39 -25.28
C ILE A 178 96.99 -20.80 -26.62
N VAL A 179 96.21 -19.90 -27.23
CA VAL A 179 96.60 -19.24 -28.49
C VAL A 179 97.93 -18.50 -28.36
N LEU A 180 98.17 -17.81 -27.25
CA LEU A 180 99.46 -17.14 -26.99
C LEU A 180 100.62 -18.13 -26.84
N LEU A 181 100.42 -19.25 -26.13
CA LEU A 181 101.42 -20.30 -25.98
C LEU A 181 101.71 -21.01 -27.31
N GLU A 182 100.69 -21.29 -28.12
CA GLU A 182 100.84 -21.84 -29.47
C GLU A 182 101.60 -20.87 -30.38
N GLN A 183 101.33 -19.57 -30.30
CA GLN A 183 102.06 -18.54 -31.04
C GLN A 183 103.54 -18.46 -30.61
N GLN A 184 103.85 -18.56 -29.33
CA GLN A 184 105.23 -18.64 -28.84
C GLN A 184 105.93 -19.93 -29.32
N LYS A 185 105.22 -21.05 -29.31
CA LYS A 185 105.75 -22.34 -29.80
C LYS A 185 106.02 -22.31 -31.31
N LEU A 186 105.19 -21.59 -32.08
CA LEU A 186 105.41 -21.28 -33.50
C LEU A 186 106.56 -20.27 -33.72
N GLN A 187 106.95 -19.51 -32.70
CA GLN A 187 108.08 -18.58 -32.74
C GLN A 187 109.41 -19.25 -32.35
N GLU A 188 109.39 -20.34 -31.57
CA GLU A 188 110.55 -21.16 -31.21
C GLU A 188 110.91 -22.26 -32.23
N PHE A 189 110.03 -22.56 -33.20
CA PHE A 189 110.30 -23.49 -34.30
C PHE A 189 110.22 -22.75 -35.64
N GLY A 190 111.35 -22.60 -36.34
CA GLY A 190 111.41 -21.98 -37.65
C GLY A 190 110.48 -22.65 -38.68
N HIS A 191 109.83 -21.80 -39.48
CA HIS A 191 109.14 -22.06 -40.76
C HIS A 191 108.62 -23.47 -41.04
N THR A 192 107.28 -23.61 -41.09
CA THR A 192 106.56 -24.22 -42.24
C THR A 192 105.06 -23.88 -42.16
N GLU A 193 104.50 -23.33 -43.25
CA GLU A 193 103.09 -23.49 -43.65
C GLU A 193 102.65 -24.98 -43.53
N PRO A 194 101.35 -25.37 -43.44
CA PRO A 194 100.19 -24.73 -44.06
C PRO A 194 98.87 -24.87 -43.28
N SER A 195 97.77 -24.42 -43.88
CA SER A 195 96.60 -25.27 -44.19
C SER A 195 95.28 -24.54 -44.01
N ASN A 196 94.85 -23.88 -45.09
CA ASN A 196 93.46 -23.55 -45.35
C ASN A 196 92.65 -24.86 -45.44
N GLY A 197 91.96 -25.24 -44.38
CA GLY A 197 91.20 -26.50 -44.38
C GLY A 197 90.05 -26.64 -43.38
N LEU A 198 89.74 -25.62 -42.57
CA LEU A 198 88.73 -25.73 -41.51
C LEU A 198 87.74 -24.56 -41.42
N GLN A 199 87.77 -23.64 -42.38
CA GLN A 199 86.83 -22.51 -42.42
C GLN A 199 85.53 -22.84 -43.18
N ALA A 200 85.51 -23.91 -43.98
CA ALA A 200 84.34 -24.34 -44.75
C ALA A 200 83.32 -25.17 -43.95
N ALA A 201 83.68 -25.70 -42.78
CA ALA A 201 82.77 -26.51 -41.96
C ALA A 201 81.96 -25.68 -40.93
N PHE A 202 82.33 -24.40 -40.71
CA PHE A 202 81.69 -23.55 -39.71
C PHE A 202 80.55 -22.70 -40.28
N GLU A 203 80.53 -22.46 -41.60
CA GLU A 203 79.46 -21.73 -42.28
C GLU A 203 78.24 -22.61 -42.62
N ASP A 204 78.41 -23.94 -42.64
CA ASP A 204 77.34 -24.90 -42.99
C ASP A 204 76.45 -25.28 -41.77
N MET A 205 76.80 -24.85 -40.55
CA MET A 205 76.03 -25.09 -39.33
C MET A 205 75.14 -23.89 -38.90
N LEU A 206 75.25 -22.74 -39.58
CA LEU A 206 74.47 -21.53 -39.28
C LEU A 206 73.26 -21.31 -40.20
N THR A 207 73.00 -22.23 -41.15
CA THR A 207 71.90 -22.11 -42.13
C THR A 207 70.67 -22.98 -41.84
N ILE A 208 70.66 -23.74 -40.74
CA ILE A 208 69.52 -24.58 -40.32
C ILE A 208 68.78 -23.95 -39.13
N LYS A 209 68.24 -22.73 -39.29
CA LYS A 209 67.19 -22.24 -38.40
C LYS A 209 66.38 -21.05 -38.91
N ASP A 210 65.85 -21.12 -40.13
CA ASP A 210 64.77 -20.21 -40.57
C ASP A 210 63.73 -20.93 -41.45
N LYS A 211 63.23 -22.05 -40.94
CA LYS A 211 61.97 -22.66 -41.41
C LYS A 211 60.90 -22.57 -40.33
N ASN A 212 60.67 -21.37 -39.81
CA ASN A 212 59.35 -21.01 -39.34
C ASN A 212 58.73 -20.08 -40.38
N ARG A 213 57.98 -20.72 -41.28
CA ARG A 213 56.90 -20.08 -42.02
C ARG A 213 56.20 -19.09 -41.10
N SER A 214 55.95 -17.90 -41.63
CA SER A 214 54.94 -16.97 -41.13
C SER A 214 53.66 -17.73 -40.77
N LEU A 215 53.57 -18.14 -39.50
CA LEU A 215 52.29 -18.40 -38.87
C LEU A 215 51.70 -17.00 -38.71
N LYS A 216 50.91 -16.60 -39.70
CA LYS A 216 49.86 -15.61 -39.48
C LYS A 216 49.23 -16.00 -38.15
N ARG A 217 49.43 -15.18 -37.11
CA ARG A 217 48.67 -15.29 -35.86
C ARG A 217 47.21 -15.23 -36.28
N SER A 218 46.56 -16.38 -36.31
CA SER A 218 45.11 -16.46 -36.38
C SER A 218 44.60 -15.81 -35.10
N ASN A 219 44.21 -14.54 -35.20
CA ASN A 219 43.55 -13.85 -34.11
C ASN A 219 42.25 -14.62 -33.85
N LEU A 220 42.17 -15.33 -32.72
CA LEU A 220 41.01 -16.14 -32.31
C LEU A 220 39.68 -15.35 -32.22
N LEU A 221 39.75 -14.02 -32.28
CA LEU A 221 38.60 -13.11 -32.29
C LEU A 221 38.00 -12.90 -33.69
N ASP A 222 38.61 -13.46 -34.74
CA ASP A 222 38.11 -13.36 -36.11
C ASP A 222 37.15 -14.49 -36.49
N GLU A 223 36.99 -15.51 -35.64
CA GLU A 223 36.09 -16.66 -35.85
C GLU A 223 34.80 -16.59 -35.02
N SER A 224 34.66 -15.60 -34.12
CA SER A 224 33.41 -15.38 -33.35
C SER A 224 32.67 -14.14 -33.85
N PHE A 225 31.36 -14.28 -34.05
CA PHE A 225 30.47 -13.20 -34.49
C PHE A 225 29.57 -12.74 -33.34
N LEU A 226 29.40 -11.44 -33.22
CA LEU A 226 28.46 -10.78 -32.31
C LEU A 226 27.27 -10.28 -33.13
N GLU A 227 26.08 -10.41 -32.59
CA GLU A 227 24.84 -9.98 -33.26
C GLU A 227 24.29 -8.71 -32.65
N CYS A 228 23.79 -7.82 -33.52
CA CYS A 228 22.93 -6.74 -33.05
C CYS A 228 21.64 -7.34 -32.47
N PRO A 229 21.27 -7.03 -31.21
CA PRO A 229 20.08 -7.59 -30.59
C PRO A 229 18.78 -7.15 -31.28
N LYS A 230 18.81 -6.04 -32.03
CA LYS A 230 17.64 -5.47 -32.71
C LYS A 230 17.44 -6.07 -34.11
N CYS A 231 18.42 -5.93 -35.02
CA CYS A 231 18.29 -6.32 -36.43
C CYS A 231 18.99 -7.65 -36.79
N LYS A 232 19.65 -8.32 -35.84
CA LYS A 232 20.38 -9.60 -36.01
C LYS A 232 21.53 -9.59 -37.03
N VAL A 233 21.98 -8.42 -37.47
CA VAL A 233 23.18 -8.31 -38.30
C VAL A 233 24.40 -8.77 -37.50
N GLN A 234 25.19 -9.64 -38.13
CA GLN A 234 26.39 -10.25 -37.56
C GLN A 234 27.64 -9.41 -37.85
N TYR A 235 28.45 -9.21 -36.81
CA TYR A 235 29.72 -8.51 -36.87
C TYR A 235 30.83 -9.39 -36.30
N PRO A 236 32.01 -9.48 -36.94
CA PRO A 236 33.17 -10.12 -36.34
C PRO A 236 33.51 -9.50 -34.98
N THR A 237 33.96 -10.30 -34.02
CA THR A 237 34.33 -9.81 -32.67
C THR A 237 35.52 -8.84 -32.74
N SER A 238 36.39 -9.01 -33.75
CA SER A 238 37.44 -8.06 -34.11
C SER A 238 36.93 -6.64 -34.44
N GLN A 239 35.65 -6.50 -34.83
CA GLN A 239 34.98 -5.24 -35.19
C GLN A 239 33.87 -4.81 -34.19
N HIS A 240 33.96 -5.20 -32.91
CA HIS A 240 32.95 -4.85 -31.90
C HIS A 240 32.62 -3.34 -31.79
N ARG A 241 33.59 -2.46 -32.10
CA ARG A 241 33.36 -1.00 -32.09
C ARG A 241 32.37 -0.55 -33.16
N GLU A 242 32.38 -1.21 -34.32
CA GLU A 242 31.45 -0.92 -35.42
C GLU A 242 30.04 -1.42 -35.10
N LEU A 243 29.93 -2.58 -34.43
CA LEU A 243 28.65 -3.06 -33.89
C LEU A 243 28.05 -2.09 -32.86
N LEU A 244 28.85 -1.54 -31.94
CA LEU A 244 28.35 -0.56 -30.95
C LEU A 244 27.83 0.71 -31.62
N ALA A 245 28.58 1.25 -32.58
CA ALA A 245 28.12 2.40 -33.38
C ALA A 245 26.84 2.07 -34.17
N HIS A 246 26.72 0.85 -34.70
CA HIS A 246 25.50 0.39 -35.37
C HIS A 246 24.30 0.31 -34.41
N ILE A 247 24.48 -0.20 -33.19
CA ILE A 247 23.40 -0.30 -32.17
C ILE A 247 22.84 1.09 -31.81
N ASP A 248 23.69 2.12 -31.77
CA ASP A 248 23.29 3.49 -31.44
C ASP A 248 22.36 4.12 -32.50
N PHE A 249 22.49 3.75 -33.78
CA PHE A 249 21.65 4.24 -34.88
C PHE A 249 20.60 3.23 -35.36
N CYS A 250 20.63 1.99 -34.86
CA CYS A 250 19.65 0.96 -35.20
C CYS A 250 18.33 1.26 -34.48
N ALA A 251 17.42 1.95 -35.19
CA ALA A 251 16.02 2.16 -34.82
C ALA A 251 15.16 1.01 -35.37
N ASP A 252 14.09 0.70 -34.63
CA ASP A 252 13.25 -0.51 -34.66
C ASP A 252 13.00 -1.18 -36.04
#